data_AF-A0A3A4ZJG8-F1
#
_entry.id   AF-A0A3A4ZJG8-F1
#
_cell.length_a   1.000
_cell.length_b   1.000
_cell.length_c   1.000
_cell.angle_alpha   90.00
_cell.angle_beta   90.00
_cell.angle_gamma   90.00
#
_symmetry.space_group_name_H-M   'P 1'
#
loop_
_entity.id
_entity.type
_entity.pdbx_description
1 polymer ?
#
loop_
_entity_poly.entity_id
_entity_poly.type
_entity_poly.pdbx_seq_one_letter_code
_entity_poly.pdbx_strand_id
1 'polypeptide(L)'
;MREVSNGELTSGHFNIFPILEFVADHPVMPTPSSASQKEFKIIIDNVVKDVPAKPGWYFWGKFNDMGWWETIYLGKAGCKKTSSLNTRLYDEVREESVAFWAYVFGREPVIKQHNSMYNGRYSPTRSLRKSGAQFVVWVGVDTTINEEEVSRQEEILIKHYRPTHNAARWGKNIKNDNLTDEIENIVEKELEKIKNG
;
A
#
# COMPACT_ATOMS: atom_id res chain seq x y z
N MET A 1 -5.84 5.96 -29.08
CA MET A 1 -6.01 6.24 -27.64
C MET A 1 -7.47 6.54 -27.43
N ARG A 2 -8.19 5.70 -26.69
CA ARG A 2 -9.56 6.03 -26.27
C ARG A 2 -9.44 6.93 -25.04
N GLU A 3 -10.17 8.03 -25.04
CA GLU A 3 -10.44 8.81 -23.83
C GLU A 3 -11.19 7.91 -22.86
N VAL A 4 -10.63 7.75 -21.65
CA VAL A 4 -11.29 7.11 -20.52
C VAL A 4 -12.43 8.05 -20.12
N SER A 5 -13.67 7.56 -20.11
CA SER A 5 -14.86 8.36 -19.81
C SER A 5 -15.30 8.17 -18.36
N ASN A 6 -15.93 9.19 -17.77
CA ASN A 6 -16.46 9.18 -16.39
C ASN A 6 -17.25 7.88 -16.09
N GLY A 7 -16.74 7.05 -15.17
CA GLY A 7 -17.38 5.80 -14.74
C GLY A 7 -16.48 4.56 -14.71
N GLU A 8 -15.17 4.72 -14.92
CA GLU A 8 -14.24 3.60 -15.16
C GLU A 8 -13.28 3.30 -13.99
N LEU A 9 -13.54 3.86 -12.81
CA LEU A 9 -12.70 3.66 -11.62
C LEU A 9 -13.53 3.15 -10.44
N THR A 10 -12.97 2.18 -9.71
CA THR A 10 -13.48 1.71 -8.41
C THR A 10 -12.46 2.02 -7.33
N SER A 11 -12.93 2.26 -6.10
CA SER A 11 -12.05 2.53 -4.97
C SER A 11 -12.55 1.89 -3.69
N GLY A 12 -11.65 1.87 -2.72
CA GLY A 12 -11.94 1.51 -1.36
C GLY A 12 -10.71 1.71 -0.50
N HIS A 13 -10.84 1.29 0.75
CA HIS A 13 -9.76 1.36 1.72
C HIS A 13 -9.85 0.20 2.70
N PHE A 14 -8.75 -0.08 3.38
CA PHE A 14 -8.74 -0.90 4.59
C PHE A 14 -7.79 -0.29 5.61
N ASN A 15 -8.09 -0.49 6.89
CA ASN A 15 -7.17 -0.17 7.97
C ASN A 15 -6.28 -1.38 8.27
N ILE A 16 -5.06 -1.15 8.75
CA ILE A 16 -4.13 -2.21 9.11
C ILE A 16 -4.15 -2.54 10.61
N PHE A 17 -5.11 -2.01 11.38
CA PHE A 17 -5.14 -2.20 12.83
C PHE A 17 -5.22 -3.67 13.26
N PRO A 18 -6.01 -4.56 12.62
CA PRO A 18 -6.00 -5.99 12.96
C PRO A 18 -4.61 -6.63 12.81
N ILE A 19 -3.79 -6.15 11.87
CA ILE A 19 -2.40 -6.59 11.71
C ILE A 19 -1.55 -6.06 12.86
N LEU A 20 -1.69 -4.78 13.20
CA LEU A 20 -0.92 -4.15 14.27
C LEU A 20 -1.24 -4.73 15.66
N GLU A 21 -2.50 -5.05 15.92
CA GLU A 21 -2.96 -5.75 17.13
C GLU A 21 -2.31 -7.13 17.22
N PHE A 22 -2.38 -7.92 16.15
CA PHE A 22 -1.70 -9.22 16.10
C PHE A 22 -0.20 -9.10 16.37
N VAL A 23 0.46 -8.11 15.77
CA VAL A 23 1.89 -7.85 15.97
C VAL A 23 2.19 -7.51 17.42
N ALA A 24 1.38 -6.68 18.08
CA ALA A 24 1.57 -6.30 19.48
C ALA A 24 1.56 -7.52 20.42
N ASP A 25 0.73 -8.52 20.13
CA ASP A 25 0.67 -9.77 20.89
C ASP A 25 1.76 -10.78 20.48
N HIS A 26 2.44 -10.56 19.35
CA HIS A 26 3.44 -11.46 18.78
C HIS A 26 4.78 -10.73 18.56
N PRO A 27 5.60 -10.50 19.61
CA PRO A 27 6.87 -9.78 19.48
C PRO A 27 7.94 -10.46 18.61
N VAL A 28 7.70 -11.74 18.26
CA VAL A 28 8.57 -12.50 17.36
C VAL A 28 7.87 -12.72 16.03
N MET A 29 8.51 -12.26 14.95
CA MET A 29 8.02 -12.50 13.59
C MET A 29 7.82 -14.00 13.35
N PRO A 30 6.67 -14.40 12.81
CA PRO A 30 6.38 -15.81 12.56
C PRO A 30 7.31 -16.38 11.50
N THR A 31 7.75 -17.63 11.71
CA THR A 31 8.45 -18.39 10.66
C THR A 31 7.44 -19.03 9.71
N PRO A 32 7.80 -19.35 8.45
CA PRO A 32 6.85 -19.84 7.44
C PRO A 32 6.01 -21.06 7.84
N SER A 33 6.50 -21.90 8.75
CA SER A 33 5.81 -23.12 9.21
C SER A 33 5.11 -22.98 10.56
N SER A 34 5.17 -21.81 11.21
CA SER A 34 4.60 -21.60 12.55
C SER A 34 3.06 -21.51 12.55
N ALA A 35 2.44 -21.81 13.69
CA ALA A 35 1.00 -21.60 13.88
C ALA A 35 0.63 -20.12 13.75
N SER A 36 1.44 -19.22 14.33
CA SER A 36 1.29 -17.77 14.20
C SER A 36 1.35 -17.29 12.75
N GLN A 37 2.10 -17.94 11.86
CA GLN A 37 2.09 -17.60 10.43
C GLN A 37 0.72 -17.90 9.78
N LYS A 38 0.04 -18.96 10.20
CA LYS A 38 -1.28 -19.33 9.67
C LYS A 38 -2.34 -18.34 10.15
N GLU A 39 -2.30 -17.98 11.42
CA GLU A 39 -3.16 -16.95 12.00
C GLU A 39 -2.94 -15.60 11.33
N PHE A 40 -1.68 -15.18 11.19
CA PHE A 40 -1.32 -13.95 10.50
C PHE A 40 -1.84 -13.94 9.07
N LYS A 41 -1.72 -15.05 8.34
CA LYS A 41 -2.29 -15.17 6.99
C LYS A 41 -3.80 -14.95 6.97
N ILE A 42 -4.56 -15.52 7.90
CA ILE A 42 -6.02 -15.35 7.98
C ILE A 42 -6.38 -13.87 8.18
N ILE A 43 -5.61 -13.17 9.01
CA ILE A 43 -5.80 -11.72 9.23
C ILE A 43 -5.56 -10.96 7.93
N ILE A 44 -4.47 -11.26 7.21
CA ILE A 44 -4.17 -10.63 5.92
C ILE A 44 -5.29 -10.89 4.92
N ASP A 45 -5.70 -12.15 4.76
CA ASP A 45 -6.78 -12.56 3.85
C ASP A 45 -8.06 -11.75 4.13
N ASN A 46 -8.40 -11.56 5.41
CA ASN A 46 -9.56 -10.77 5.81
C ASN A 46 -9.41 -9.26 5.54
N VAL A 47 -8.22 -8.70 5.78
CA VAL A 47 -7.94 -7.26 5.57
C VAL A 47 -8.03 -6.88 4.09
N VAL A 48 -7.57 -7.77 3.19
CA VAL A 48 -7.54 -7.48 1.74
C VAL A 48 -8.72 -8.08 0.97
N LYS A 49 -9.70 -8.71 1.65
CA LYS A 49 -10.78 -9.49 1.03
C LYS A 49 -11.60 -8.72 -0.02
N ASP A 50 -11.81 -7.41 0.22
CA ASP A 50 -12.65 -6.55 -0.62
C ASP A 50 -11.85 -5.83 -1.71
N VAL A 51 -10.53 -6.04 -1.77
CA VAL A 51 -9.67 -5.46 -2.80
C VAL A 51 -9.91 -6.20 -4.12
N PRO A 52 -10.25 -5.52 -5.22
CA PRO A 52 -10.56 -6.16 -6.48
C PRO A 52 -9.31 -6.68 -7.20
N ALA A 53 -9.51 -7.69 -8.04
CA ALA A 53 -8.48 -8.21 -8.95
C ALA A 53 -8.35 -7.34 -10.22
N LYS A 54 -8.06 -6.04 -10.06
CA LYS A 54 -7.92 -5.05 -11.14
C LYS A 54 -6.56 -4.34 -11.13
N PRO A 55 -6.06 -3.82 -12.26
CA PRO A 55 -4.92 -2.90 -12.25
C PRO A 55 -5.30 -1.59 -11.55
N GLY A 56 -4.30 -0.84 -11.08
CA GLY A 56 -4.56 0.44 -10.42
C GLY A 56 -3.43 0.92 -9.52
N TRP A 57 -3.79 1.75 -8.54
CA TRP A 57 -2.86 2.42 -7.63
C TRP A 57 -3.29 2.25 -6.18
N TYR A 58 -2.33 2.33 -5.27
CA TYR A 58 -2.59 2.25 -3.85
C TYR A 58 -1.67 3.16 -3.04
N PHE A 59 -2.22 3.67 -1.94
CA PHE A 59 -1.67 4.71 -1.10
C PHE A 59 -1.61 4.18 0.32
N TRP A 60 -0.41 4.03 0.87
CA TRP A 60 -0.20 3.76 2.28
C TRP A 60 -0.05 5.09 2.98
N GLY A 61 -0.79 5.29 4.07
CA GLY A 61 -0.69 6.53 4.83
C GLY A 61 -1.40 6.47 6.17
N LYS A 62 -1.51 7.65 6.78
CA LYS A 62 -2.12 7.86 8.09
C LYS A 62 -2.70 9.27 8.14
N PHE A 63 -3.55 9.52 9.12
CA PHE A 63 -3.87 10.88 9.51
C PHE A 63 -2.89 11.34 10.59
N ASN A 64 -2.40 12.56 10.48
CA ASN A 64 -1.60 13.17 11.54
C ASN A 64 -2.48 13.76 12.65
N ASP A 65 -1.85 14.32 13.68
CA ASP A 65 -2.54 14.89 14.85
C ASP A 65 -3.48 16.06 14.51
N MET A 66 -3.33 16.67 13.33
CA MET A 66 -4.22 17.73 12.82
C MET A 66 -5.38 17.18 11.97
N GLY A 67 -5.47 15.85 11.81
CA GLY A 67 -6.47 15.20 10.97
C GLY A 67 -6.21 15.38 9.47
N TRP A 68 -4.97 15.63 9.06
CA TRP A 68 -4.57 15.68 7.66
C TRP A 68 -3.96 14.36 7.21
N TRP A 69 -4.29 13.95 5.99
CA TRP A 69 -3.73 12.74 5.39
C TRP A 69 -2.25 12.94 5.04
N GLU A 70 -1.42 11.99 5.47
CA GLU A 70 -0.01 11.89 5.13
C GLU A 70 0.23 10.59 4.33
N THR A 71 0.60 10.74 3.06
CA THR A 71 0.98 9.59 2.24
C THR A 71 2.43 9.19 2.58
N ILE A 72 2.62 7.94 2.96
CA ILE A 72 3.92 7.37 3.33
C ILE A 72 4.57 6.67 2.13
N TYR A 73 3.75 5.93 1.37
CA TYR A 73 4.19 5.19 0.19
C TYR A 73 3.06 5.11 -0.83
N LEU A 74 3.42 5.23 -2.10
CA LEU A 74 2.52 5.03 -3.22
C LEU A 74 3.12 3.98 -4.14
N GLY A 75 2.28 3.02 -4.55
CA GLY A 75 2.63 2.04 -5.54
C GLY A 75 1.49 1.78 -6.53
N LYS A 76 1.77 0.92 -7.51
CA LYS A 76 0.83 0.49 -8.53
C LYS A 76 0.71 -1.02 -8.62
N ALA A 77 -0.39 -1.47 -9.20
CA ALA A 77 -0.59 -2.84 -9.67
C ALA A 77 -0.82 -2.81 -11.20
N GLY A 78 0.05 -3.49 -11.93
CA GLY A 78 0.07 -3.50 -13.40
C GLY A 78 -0.85 -4.56 -14.01
N CYS A 79 -0.75 -4.78 -15.31
CA CYS A 79 -1.61 -5.72 -16.07
C CYS A 79 -0.96 -7.12 -16.28
N LYS A 80 0.25 -7.38 -15.76
CA LYS A 80 1.02 -8.63 -15.93
C LYS A 80 1.11 -9.44 -14.64
N LYS A 81 1.21 -10.78 -14.70
CA LYS A 81 1.34 -11.85 -13.65
C LYS A 81 1.30 -11.50 -12.14
N THR A 82 1.90 -10.40 -11.67
CA THR A 82 1.63 -9.76 -10.36
C THR A 82 0.55 -8.66 -10.53
N SER A 83 -0.56 -9.00 -11.21
CA SER A 83 -1.34 -8.10 -12.10
C SER A 83 -2.54 -7.42 -11.49
N SER A 84 -2.71 -7.46 -10.17
CA SER A 84 -3.90 -6.85 -9.59
C SER A 84 -3.64 -6.23 -8.24
N LEU A 85 -4.47 -5.26 -7.90
CA LEU A 85 -4.50 -4.63 -6.59
C LEU A 85 -4.59 -5.68 -5.49
N ASN A 86 -5.49 -6.67 -5.64
CA ASN A 86 -5.64 -7.75 -4.66
C ASN A 86 -4.32 -8.51 -4.44
N THR A 87 -3.75 -9.09 -5.51
CA THR A 87 -2.50 -9.85 -5.42
C THR A 87 -1.37 -8.97 -4.87
N ARG A 88 -1.25 -7.74 -5.37
CA ARG A 88 -0.17 -6.85 -4.97
C ARG A 88 -0.28 -6.44 -3.52
N LEU A 89 -1.46 -6.04 -3.06
CA LEU A 89 -1.66 -5.62 -1.67
C LEU A 89 -1.56 -6.80 -0.71
N TYR A 90 -2.03 -7.98 -1.08
CA TYR A 90 -1.78 -9.20 -0.31
C TYR A 90 -0.28 -9.47 -0.14
N ASP A 91 0.49 -9.44 -1.22
CA ASP A 91 1.93 -9.68 -1.19
C ASP A 91 2.67 -8.59 -0.41
N GLU A 92 2.30 -7.31 -0.59
CA GLU A 92 2.90 -6.20 0.15
C GLU A 92 2.65 -6.34 1.66
N VAL A 93 1.45 -6.74 2.09
CA VAL A 93 1.17 -6.98 3.52
C VAL A 93 1.91 -8.22 4.03
N ARG A 94 1.97 -9.30 3.26
CA ARG A 94 2.56 -10.57 3.70
C ARG A 94 4.09 -10.54 3.71
N GLU A 95 4.70 -10.16 2.58
CA GLU A 95 6.14 -10.22 2.36
C GLU A 95 6.86 -9.03 3.00
N GLU A 96 6.20 -7.88 3.14
CA GLU A 96 6.78 -6.70 3.78
C GLU A 96 6.35 -6.53 5.25
N SER A 97 5.92 -7.63 5.88
CA SER A 97 5.42 -7.68 7.25
C SER A 97 6.39 -7.11 8.30
N VAL A 98 7.70 -7.17 8.05
CA VAL A 98 8.73 -6.52 8.88
C VAL A 98 8.45 -5.02 9.15
N ALA A 99 7.72 -4.33 8.26
CA ALA A 99 7.29 -2.95 8.45
C ALA A 99 6.34 -2.78 9.66
N PHE A 100 5.45 -3.74 9.89
CA PHE A 100 4.48 -3.71 10.98
C PHE A 100 5.15 -3.97 12.32
N TRP A 101 6.01 -4.99 12.39
CA TRP A 101 6.83 -5.24 13.58
C TRP A 101 7.71 -4.04 13.90
N ALA A 102 8.34 -3.43 12.90
CA ALA A 102 9.20 -2.26 13.13
C ALA A 102 8.43 -1.04 13.63
N TYR A 103 7.15 -0.91 13.28
CA TYR A 103 6.29 0.14 13.80
C TYR A 103 5.98 -0.07 15.29
N VAL A 104 5.70 -1.31 15.71
CA VAL A 104 5.32 -1.63 17.09
C VAL A 104 6.54 -1.71 18.03
N PHE A 105 7.61 -2.39 17.62
CA PHE A 105 8.76 -2.69 18.48
C PHE A 105 10.03 -1.89 18.15
N GLY A 106 9.96 -1.02 17.14
CA GLY A 106 11.09 -0.23 16.67
C GLY A 106 11.96 -0.97 15.63
N ARG A 107 12.66 -0.18 14.80
CA ARG A 107 13.38 -0.69 13.61
C ARG A 107 14.56 -1.59 13.95
N GLU A 108 15.41 -1.18 14.89
CA GLU A 108 16.66 -1.90 15.19
C GLU A 108 16.45 -3.35 15.67
N PRO A 109 15.62 -3.63 16.70
CA PRO A 109 15.40 -5.01 17.16
C PRO A 109 14.76 -5.88 16.07
N VAL A 110 13.84 -5.32 15.28
CA VAL A 110 13.15 -6.04 14.21
C VAL A 110 14.07 -6.35 13.03
N ILE A 111 14.97 -5.43 12.65
CA ILE A 111 16.00 -5.70 11.64
C ILE A 111 16.92 -6.84 12.10
N LYS A 112 17.32 -6.86 13.38
CA LYS A 112 18.14 -7.97 13.93
C LYS A 112 17.41 -9.31 13.80
N GLN A 113 16.13 -9.34 14.16
CA GLN A 113 15.29 -10.54 14.03
C GLN A 113 15.12 -10.98 12.58
N HIS A 114 14.85 -10.06 11.65
CA HIS A 114 14.75 -10.33 10.22
C HIS A 114 16.04 -10.95 9.68
N ASN A 115 17.18 -10.34 10.00
CA ASN A 115 18.49 -10.82 9.56
C ASN A 115 18.80 -12.21 10.11
N SER A 116 18.41 -12.49 11.37
CA SER A 116 18.55 -13.82 11.96
C SER A 116 17.67 -14.86 11.26
N MET A 117 16.44 -14.52 10.89
CA MET A 117 15.50 -15.45 10.25
C MET A 117 15.96 -15.83 8.83
N TYR A 118 16.52 -14.87 8.09
CA TYR A 118 16.91 -15.04 6.70
C TYR A 118 18.41 -15.15 6.47
N ASN A 119 19.21 -15.29 7.53
CA ASN A 119 20.68 -15.29 7.48
C ASN A 119 21.26 -14.13 6.65
N GLY A 120 20.65 -12.95 6.77
CA GLY A 120 21.05 -11.73 6.04
C GLY A 120 20.83 -11.76 4.52
N ARG A 121 20.20 -12.81 3.96
CA ARG A 121 20.00 -12.96 2.50
C ARG A 121 19.10 -11.89 1.90
N TYR A 122 18.12 -11.41 2.66
CA TYR A 122 17.13 -10.44 2.21
C TYR A 122 17.24 -9.14 3.00
N SER A 123 17.19 -8.00 2.30
CA SER A 123 17.23 -6.67 2.93
C SER A 123 15.82 -6.19 3.27
N PRO A 124 15.53 -5.82 4.54
CA PRO A 124 14.21 -5.32 4.93
C PRO A 124 14.01 -3.84 4.55
N THR A 125 15.01 -3.17 3.98
CA THR A 125 15.01 -1.71 3.75
C THR A 125 13.83 -1.24 2.90
N ARG A 126 13.42 -2.02 1.90
CA ARG A 126 12.26 -1.69 1.06
C ARG A 126 10.97 -1.75 1.88
N SER A 127 10.79 -2.82 2.64
CA SER A 127 9.62 -3.05 3.48
C SER A 127 9.42 -1.97 4.53
N LEU A 128 10.51 -1.58 5.20
CA LEU A 128 10.50 -0.56 6.24
C LEU A 128 10.04 0.83 5.75
N ARG A 129 9.92 1.05 4.43
CA ARG A 129 9.35 2.28 3.87
C ARG A 129 7.86 2.45 4.15
N LYS A 130 7.16 1.39 4.54
CA LYS A 130 5.72 1.45 4.87
C LYS A 130 5.46 1.57 6.36
N SER A 131 6.51 1.55 7.18
CA SER A 131 6.41 1.63 8.64
C SER A 131 5.66 2.89 9.04
N GLY A 132 4.66 2.72 9.91
CA GLY A 132 3.83 3.83 10.43
C GLY A 132 2.61 4.18 9.59
N ALA A 133 2.35 3.48 8.48
CA ALA A 133 1.04 3.54 7.85
C ALA A 133 -0.04 2.96 8.78
N GLN A 134 -1.27 3.44 8.63
CA GLN A 134 -2.45 2.98 9.38
C GLN A 134 -3.57 2.55 8.44
N PHE A 135 -3.61 3.12 7.25
CA PHE A 135 -4.60 2.84 6.22
C PHE A 135 -3.93 2.60 4.88
N VAL A 136 -4.63 1.82 4.05
CA VAL A 136 -4.37 1.71 2.63
C VAL A 136 -5.61 2.15 1.88
N VAL A 137 -5.47 3.16 1.02
CA VAL A 137 -6.49 3.54 0.02
C VAL A 137 -6.07 2.94 -1.32
N TRP A 138 -7.02 2.43 -2.09
CA TRP A 138 -6.76 1.90 -3.43
C TRP A 138 -7.76 2.42 -4.45
N VAL A 139 -7.30 2.54 -5.69
CA VAL A 139 -8.09 2.93 -6.86
C VAL A 139 -7.79 1.94 -7.98
N GLY A 140 -8.81 1.16 -8.35
CA GLY A 140 -8.78 0.18 -9.44
C GLY A 140 -9.40 0.73 -10.71
N VAL A 141 -8.89 0.29 -11.86
CA VAL A 141 -9.42 0.63 -13.18
C VAL A 141 -10.32 -0.48 -13.68
N ASP A 142 -11.56 -0.12 -14.03
CA ASP A 142 -12.62 -1.04 -14.47
C ASP A 142 -12.54 -1.35 -15.96
N THR A 143 -11.77 -0.56 -16.71
CA THR A 143 -11.56 -0.70 -18.14
C THR A 143 -10.13 -1.11 -18.49
N THR A 144 -9.91 -1.39 -19.77
CA THR A 144 -8.59 -1.79 -20.27
C THR A 144 -7.66 -0.58 -20.28
N ILE A 145 -6.67 -0.61 -19.40
CA ILE A 145 -5.58 0.36 -19.33
C ILE A 145 -4.26 -0.34 -19.66
N ASN A 146 -3.33 0.35 -20.33
CA ASN A 146 -2.03 -0.23 -20.63
C ASN A 146 -1.03 0.03 -19.49
N GLU A 147 0.05 -0.75 -19.43
CA GLU A 147 1.04 -0.67 -18.35
C GLU A 147 1.78 0.68 -18.32
N GLU A 148 1.99 1.30 -19.48
CA GLU A 148 2.66 2.60 -19.59
C GLU A 148 1.82 3.69 -18.91
N GLU A 149 0.51 3.65 -19.12
CA GLU A 149 -0.44 4.57 -18.53
C GLU A 149 -0.54 4.39 -17.01
N VAL A 150 -0.66 3.14 -16.52
CA VAL A 150 -0.61 2.87 -15.07
C VAL A 150 0.68 3.41 -14.46
N SER A 151 1.81 3.24 -15.16
CA SER A 151 3.12 3.75 -14.70
C SER A 151 3.20 5.27 -14.73
N ARG A 152 2.65 5.91 -15.77
CA ARG A 152 2.65 7.36 -15.91
C ARG A 152 1.81 8.02 -14.81
N GLN A 153 0.61 7.50 -14.55
CA GLN A 153 -0.25 7.99 -13.48
C GLN A 153 0.40 7.82 -12.10
N GLU A 154 1.09 6.69 -11.84
CA GLU A 154 1.86 6.52 -10.60
C GLU A 154 2.89 7.65 -10.40
N GLU A 155 3.61 8.05 -11.44
CA GLU A 155 4.59 9.14 -11.36
C GLU A 155 3.93 10.49 -11.06
N ILE A 156 2.78 10.78 -11.67
CA ILE A 156 2.03 12.02 -11.45
C ILE A 156 1.51 12.06 -10.01
N LEU A 157 0.91 10.98 -9.53
CA LEU A 157 0.39 10.90 -8.16
C LEU A 157 1.51 11.01 -7.12
N ILE A 158 2.69 10.44 -7.37
CA ILE A 158 3.85 10.61 -6.47
C ILE A 158 4.29 12.07 -6.36
N LYS A 159 4.20 12.83 -7.45
CA LYS A 159 4.50 14.26 -7.44
C LYS A 159 3.49 15.05 -6.60
N HIS A 160 2.21 14.68 -6.63
CA HIS A 160 1.16 15.39 -5.91
C HIS A 160 1.09 15.04 -4.43
N TYR A 161 1.01 13.75 -4.12
CA TYR A 161 0.89 13.26 -2.74
C TYR A 161 2.21 13.27 -1.98
N ARG A 162 3.33 13.50 -2.70
CA ARG A 162 4.70 13.59 -2.16
C ARG A 162 4.99 12.53 -1.08
N PRO A 163 4.84 11.23 -1.37
CA PRO A 163 5.11 10.22 -0.37
C PRO A 163 6.57 10.28 0.06
N THR A 164 6.80 10.24 1.37
CA THR A 164 8.13 10.40 1.98
C THR A 164 9.15 9.41 1.41
N HIS A 165 8.72 8.18 1.13
CA HIS A 165 9.60 7.13 0.61
C HIS A 165 9.73 7.09 -0.91
N ASN A 166 9.11 8.04 -1.62
CA ASN A 166 9.27 8.26 -3.05
C ASN A 166 9.92 9.63 -3.34
N ALA A 167 10.57 10.27 -2.36
CA ALA A 167 11.11 11.63 -2.47
C ALA A 167 12.01 11.89 -3.68
N ALA A 168 12.79 10.89 -4.10
CA ALA A 168 13.65 10.98 -5.30
C ALA A 168 12.86 11.22 -6.61
N ARG A 169 11.54 10.99 -6.63
CA ARG A 169 10.67 11.13 -7.81
C ARG A 169 9.85 12.42 -7.84
N TRP A 170 9.90 13.25 -6.80
CA TRP A 170 9.06 14.46 -6.70
C TRP A 170 9.35 15.52 -7.78
N GLY A 171 10.56 15.55 -8.34
CA GLY A 171 11.00 16.57 -9.29
C GLY A 171 10.62 16.31 -10.76
N LYS A 172 9.84 15.27 -11.07
CA LYS A 172 9.51 14.96 -12.46
C LYS A 172 8.50 15.97 -13.04
N ASN A 173 8.85 16.54 -14.19
CA ASN A 173 7.98 17.46 -14.92
C ASN A 173 7.00 16.68 -15.82
N ILE A 174 5.96 16.11 -15.20
CA ILE A 174 4.85 15.46 -15.89
C ILE A 174 3.59 16.30 -15.64
N LYS A 175 2.80 16.51 -16.70
CA LYS A 175 1.54 17.24 -16.64
C LYS A 175 0.41 16.31 -16.20
N ASN A 176 -0.49 16.86 -15.39
CA ASN A 176 -1.75 16.24 -15.03
C ASN A 176 -2.63 16.10 -16.28
N ASP A 177 -3.53 15.14 -16.21
CA ASP A 177 -4.59 14.95 -17.18
C ASP A 177 -5.90 14.59 -16.48
N ASN A 178 -6.96 14.43 -17.27
CA ASN A 178 -8.29 14.14 -16.76
C ASN A 178 -8.32 12.87 -15.89
N LEU A 179 -7.56 11.83 -16.26
CA LEU A 179 -7.50 10.60 -15.47
C LEU A 179 -6.83 10.84 -14.11
N THR A 180 -5.77 11.65 -14.06
CA THR A 180 -5.15 12.05 -12.79
C THR A 180 -6.18 12.73 -11.90
N ASP A 181 -6.90 13.72 -12.42
CA ASP A 181 -7.86 14.50 -11.66
C ASP A 181 -9.02 13.60 -11.16
N GLU A 182 -9.46 12.63 -11.96
CA GLU A 182 -10.45 11.62 -11.54
C GLU A 182 -9.95 10.74 -10.41
N ILE A 183 -8.69 10.26 -10.48
CA ILE A 183 -8.07 9.47 -9.41
C ILE A 183 -8.01 10.27 -8.12
N GLU A 184 -7.57 11.53 -8.18
CA GLU A 184 -7.45 12.40 -6.99
C GLU A 184 -8.80 12.65 -6.33
N ASN A 185 -9.81 13.01 -7.11
CA ASN A 185 -11.18 13.21 -6.61
C ASN A 185 -11.73 11.95 -5.91
N ILE A 186 -11.40 10.76 -6.42
CA ILE A 186 -11.82 9.49 -5.80
C ILE A 186 -11.05 9.23 -4.51
N VAL A 187 -9.75 9.46 -4.50
CA VAL A 187 -8.93 9.32 -3.28
C VAL A 187 -9.43 10.27 -2.19
N GLU A 188 -9.70 11.53 -2.50
CA GLU A 188 -10.25 12.49 -1.53
C GLU A 188 -11.58 12.02 -0.94
N LYS A 189 -12.48 11.48 -1.77
CA LYS A 189 -13.74 10.90 -1.28
C LYS A 189 -13.52 9.71 -0.35
N GLU A 190 -12.55 8.85 -0.63
CA GLU A 190 -12.21 7.74 0.28
C GLU A 190 -11.59 8.23 1.59
N LEU A 191 -10.73 9.25 1.54
CA LEU A 191 -10.14 9.84 2.74
C LEU A 191 -11.22 10.48 3.64
N GLU A 192 -12.22 11.14 3.06
CA GLU A 192 -13.36 11.67 3.82
C GLU A 192 -14.21 10.54 4.43
N LYS A 193 -14.38 9.40 3.75
CA LYS A 193 -15.07 8.23 4.36
C LYS A 193 -14.31 7.71 5.57
N ILE A 194 -12.98 7.60 5.49
CA ILE A 194 -12.15 7.14 6.62
C ILE A 194 -12.24 8.12 7.79
N LYS A 195 -12.22 9.43 7.50
CA LYS A 195 -12.24 10.47 8.54
C LYS A 195 -13.57 10.53 9.30
N ASN A 196 -14.68 10.16 8.64
CA ASN A 196 -16.03 10.26 9.19
C ASN A 196 -16.61 8.91 9.69
N GLY A 197 -15.88 7.80 9.53
CA GLY A 197 -16.30 6.45 9.95
C GLY A 197 -15.59 6.00 11.21
#